data_AF-A0A838QB76-F1
#
_entry.id   AF-A0A838QB76-F1
#
_cell.length_a   1.000
_cell.length_b   1.000
_cell.length_c   1.000
_cell.angle_alpha   90.00
_cell.angle_beta   90.00
_cell.angle_gamma   90.00
#
_symmetry.space_group_name_H-M   'P 1'
#
loop_
_entity.id
_entity.type
_entity.pdbx_description
1 polymer ?
#
loop_
_entity_poly.entity_id
_entity_poly.type
_entity_poly.pdbx_seq_one_letter_code
_entity_poly.pdbx_strand_id
1 'polypeptide(L)'
;MQTATERSLEIFVLIQLAVIGLSHTVAPRAWGEFFGWLHSKGEAGVFGMAFLTLWFGSIIVAFHPVWLGLPIIITLLGWAQVVKGAIYFIFPRVGLKMLGRVKGDTTHLFRWPGLVLLVLTAVLGWNLFLRG
;
A
#
# COMPACT_ATOMS: atom_id res chain seq x y z
N MET A 1 21.14 4.25 16.17
CA MET A 1 20.01 4.77 16.98
C MET A 1 18.91 5.16 16.02
N GLN A 2 17.69 4.66 16.22
CA GLN A 2 16.54 5.06 15.43
C GLN A 2 16.06 6.44 15.89
N THR A 3 15.73 7.32 14.96
CA THR A 3 15.18 8.64 15.28
C THR A 3 13.71 8.54 15.69
N ALA A 4 13.21 9.52 16.46
CA ALA A 4 11.80 9.60 16.82
C ALA A 4 10.89 9.68 15.58
N THR A 5 11.38 10.35 14.53
CA THR A 5 10.70 10.45 13.23
C THR A 5 10.56 9.09 12.56
N GLU A 6 11.66 8.34 12.40
CA GLU A 6 11.62 6.99 11.79
C GLU A 6 10.65 6.08 12.53
N ARG A 7 10.69 6.08 13.87
CA ARG A 7 9.77 5.29 14.69
C ARG A 7 8.30 5.68 14.47
N SER A 8 8.02 6.98 14.40
CA SER A 8 6.66 7.48 14.14
C SER A 8 6.17 7.06 12.76
N LEU A 9 7.06 7.03 11.76
CA LEU A 9 6.75 6.53 10.43
C LEU A 9 6.51 5.03 10.40
N GLU A 10 7.29 4.22 11.14
CA GLU A 10 7.02 2.79 11.27
C GLU A 10 5.62 2.56 11.83
N ILE A 11 5.22 3.28 12.89
CA ILE A 11 3.87 3.19 13.49
C ILE A 11 2.79 3.61 12.48
N PHE A 12 2.99 4.73 11.78
CA PHE A 12 2.07 5.19 10.73
C PHE A 12 1.85 4.10 9.67
N VAL A 13 2.94 3.49 9.17
CA VAL A 13 2.84 2.43 8.16
C VAL A 13 2.14 1.20 8.73
N LEU A 14 2.47 0.78 9.96
CA LEU A 14 1.81 -0.36 10.61
C LEU A 14 0.29 -0.17 10.72
N ILE A 15 -0.18 1.01 11.11
CA ILE A 15 -1.61 1.31 11.17
C ILE A 15 -2.24 1.17 9.79
N GLN A 16 -1.62 1.73 8.75
CA GLN A 16 -2.13 1.66 7.38
C GLN A 16 -2.18 0.22 6.87
N LEU A 17 -1.11 -0.57 7.06
CA LEU A 17 -1.06 -1.97 6.66
C LEU A 17 -2.09 -2.82 7.43
N ALA A 18 -2.27 -2.58 8.73
CA ALA A 18 -3.26 -3.28 9.54
C ALA A 18 -4.68 -3.02 9.08
N VAL A 19 -5.07 -1.75 8.92
CA VAL A 19 -6.43 -1.35 8.53
C VAL A 19 -6.74 -1.79 7.10
N ILE A 20 -5.81 -1.56 6.15
CA ILE A 20 -5.99 -1.98 4.76
C ILE A 20 -6.00 -3.51 4.69
N GLY A 21 -5.10 -4.20 5.40
CA GLY A 21 -5.04 -5.66 5.44
C GLY A 21 -6.32 -6.28 5.97
N LEU A 22 -6.78 -5.81 7.12
CA LEU A 22 -8.03 -6.26 7.73
C LEU A 22 -9.21 -6.04 6.78
N SER A 23 -9.36 -4.83 6.22
CA SER A 23 -10.47 -4.53 5.30
C SER A 23 -10.42 -5.38 4.01
N HIS A 24 -9.24 -5.69 3.48
CA HIS A 24 -9.07 -6.61 2.35
C HIS A 24 -9.50 -8.05 2.69
N THR A 25 -9.23 -8.50 3.91
CA THR A 25 -9.60 -9.85 4.37
C THR A 25 -11.09 -9.97 4.68
N VAL A 26 -11.67 -8.99 5.39
CA VAL A 26 -13.07 -9.07 5.86
C VAL A 26 -14.08 -8.54 4.85
N ALA A 27 -13.71 -7.54 4.06
CA ALA A 27 -14.58 -6.88 3.08
C ALA A 27 -13.99 -6.90 1.65
N PRO A 28 -13.55 -8.07 1.11
CA PRO A 28 -12.92 -8.16 -0.21
C PRO A 28 -13.82 -7.67 -1.35
N ARG A 29 -15.14 -7.83 -1.21
CA ARG A 29 -16.13 -7.37 -2.19
C ARG A 29 -16.14 -5.84 -2.32
N ALA A 30 -16.05 -5.12 -1.20
CA ALA A 30 -16.04 -3.65 -1.19
C ALA A 30 -14.81 -3.10 -1.94
N TRP A 31 -13.65 -3.74 -1.77
CA TRP A 31 -12.45 -3.41 -2.55
C TRP A 31 -12.63 -3.70 -4.04
N GLY A 32 -13.25 -4.83 -4.39
CA GLY A 32 -13.63 -5.14 -5.76
C GLY A 32 -14.51 -4.06 -6.40
N GLU A 33 -15.55 -3.64 -5.70
CA GLU A 33 -16.47 -2.59 -6.12
C GLU A 33 -15.76 -1.23 -6.23
N PHE A 34 -14.89 -0.89 -5.28
CA PHE A 34 -14.09 0.33 -5.31
C PHE A 34 -13.16 0.39 -6.53
N PHE A 35 -12.41 -0.68 -6.81
CA PHE A 35 -11.52 -0.71 -7.98
C PHE A 35 -12.31 -0.78 -9.31
N GLY A 36 -13.46 -1.46 -9.32
CA GLY A 36 -14.37 -1.43 -10.46
C GLY A 36 -14.93 -0.03 -10.72
N TRP A 37 -15.31 0.69 -9.67
CA TRP A 37 -15.74 2.09 -9.76
C TRP A 37 -14.62 2.98 -10.30
N LEU A 38 -13.39 2.87 -9.77
CA LEU A 38 -12.24 3.60 -10.31
C LEU A 38 -12.00 3.29 -11.79
N HIS A 39 -12.05 2.02 -12.19
CA HIS A 39 -11.90 1.62 -13.59
C HIS A 39 -12.96 2.29 -14.49
N SER A 40 -14.22 2.36 -14.03
CA SER A 40 -15.31 3.01 -14.77
C SER A 40 -15.11 4.51 -15.00
N LYS A 41 -14.19 5.15 -14.28
CA LYS A 41 -13.82 6.56 -14.47
C LYS A 41 -12.67 6.77 -15.46
N GLY A 42 -12.17 5.71 -16.10
CA GLY A 42 -11.08 5.80 -17.05
C GLY A 42 -9.80 6.34 -16.41
N GLU A 43 -9.09 7.23 -17.11
CA GLU A 43 -7.81 7.79 -16.64
C GLU A 43 -7.97 8.63 -15.36
N ALA A 44 -9.12 9.28 -15.14
CA ALA A 44 -9.38 10.03 -13.91
C ALA A 44 -9.37 9.11 -12.66
N GLY A 45 -9.91 7.90 -12.78
CA GLY A 45 -9.84 6.90 -11.71
C GLY A 45 -8.41 6.40 -11.46
N VAL A 46 -7.61 6.27 -12.53
CA VAL A 46 -6.18 5.95 -12.42
C VAL A 46 -5.43 7.07 -11.69
N PHE A 47 -5.73 8.34 -11.97
CA PHE A 47 -5.14 9.48 -11.29
C PHE A 47 -5.50 9.49 -9.80
N GLY A 48 -6.75 9.19 -9.44
CA GLY A 48 -7.14 9.02 -8.03
C GLY A 48 -6.30 7.97 -7.30
N MET A 49 -6.07 6.82 -7.94
CA MET A 49 -5.16 5.79 -7.42
C MET A 49 -3.69 6.25 -7.37
N ALA A 50 -3.23 6.98 -8.39
CA ALA A 50 -1.87 7.49 -8.46
C ALA A 50 -1.58 8.49 -7.35
N PHE A 51 -2.52 9.40 -7.03
CA PHE A 51 -2.41 10.32 -5.90
C PHE A 51 -2.28 9.58 -4.57
N LEU A 52 -3.16 8.62 -4.29
CA LEU A 52 -3.13 7.86 -3.04
C LEU A 52 -1.82 7.08 -2.89
N THR A 53 -1.38 6.43 -3.97
CA THR A 53 -0.15 5.64 -4.02
C THR A 53 1.09 6.53 -3.84
N LEU A 54 1.17 7.63 -4.60
CA LEU A 54 2.31 8.54 -4.58
C LEU A 54 2.43 9.26 -3.23
N TRP A 55 1.31 9.75 -2.68
CA TRP A 55 1.31 10.48 -1.41
C TRP A 55 1.75 9.58 -0.24
N PHE A 56 1.23 8.36 -0.17
CA PHE A 56 1.67 7.39 0.82
C PHE A 56 3.16 7.04 0.68
N GLY A 57 3.61 6.77 -0.56
CA GLY A 57 5.00 6.42 -0.84
C GLY A 57 5.98 7.55 -0.54
N SER A 58 5.65 8.79 -0.93
CA SER A 58 6.55 9.93 -0.78
C SER A 58 6.78 10.31 0.68
N ILE A 59 5.76 10.19 1.54
CA ILE A 59 5.90 10.34 2.99
C ILE A 59 6.92 9.35 3.53
N ILE A 60 6.84 8.08 3.15
CA ILE A 60 7.79 7.06 3.62
C ILE A 60 9.21 7.36 3.13
N VAL A 61 9.38 7.64 1.84
CA VAL A 61 10.71 7.91 1.26
C VAL A 61 11.37 9.14 1.89
N ALA A 62 10.59 10.18 2.20
CA ALA A 62 11.12 11.41 2.79
C ALA A 62 11.55 11.24 4.25
N PHE A 63 10.86 10.39 5.02
CA PHE A 63 11.00 10.35 6.48
C PHE A 63 11.47 8.99 7.05
N HIS A 64 11.71 8.00 6.20
CA HIS A 64 12.15 6.67 6.61
C HIS A 64 13.30 6.12 5.72
N PRO A 65 14.50 6.72 5.73
CA PRO A 65 15.65 6.28 4.93
C PRO A 65 16.41 5.10 5.57
N VAL A 66 15.70 4.07 6.02
CA VAL A 66 16.30 2.92 6.70
C VAL A 66 16.62 1.82 5.68
N TRP A 67 17.90 1.46 5.57
CA TRP A 67 18.41 0.53 4.57
C TRP A 67 18.97 -0.78 5.13
N LEU A 68 18.85 -1.00 6.44
CA LEU A 68 19.40 -2.16 7.12
C LEU A 68 18.35 -2.81 8.03
N GLY A 69 18.47 -4.12 8.21
CA GLY A 69 17.57 -4.91 9.05
C GLY A 69 16.15 -5.00 8.48
N LEU A 70 15.22 -5.49 9.31
CA LEU A 70 13.84 -5.71 8.92
C LEU A 70 13.07 -4.44 8.47
N PRO A 71 13.30 -3.23 9.02
CA PRO A 71 12.61 -2.02 8.60
C PRO A 71 12.86 -1.61 7.15
N ILE A 72 13.88 -2.17 6.48
CA ILE A 72 14.12 -1.94 5.04
C ILE A 72 12.87 -2.22 4.21
N ILE A 73 12.02 -3.16 4.65
CA ILE A 73 10.76 -3.49 3.98
C ILE A 73 9.87 -2.25 3.84
N ILE A 74 9.80 -1.39 4.88
CA ILE A 74 9.00 -0.17 4.85
C ILE A 74 9.58 0.81 3.82
N THR A 75 10.89 1.01 3.81
CA THR A 75 11.59 1.88 2.84
C THR A 75 11.36 1.41 1.40
N LEU A 76 11.47 0.10 1.15
CA LEU A 76 11.21 -0.50 -0.16
C LEU A 76 9.74 -0.36 -0.57
N LEU A 77 8.79 -0.53 0.36
CA LEU A 77 7.37 -0.27 0.11
C LEU A 77 7.13 1.20 -0.28
N GLY A 78 7.79 2.14 0.41
CA GLY A 78 7.74 3.57 0.05
C GLY A 78 8.16 3.82 -1.39
N TRP A 79 9.34 3.33 -1.77
CA TRP A 79 9.84 3.47 -3.15
C TRP A 79 8.96 2.76 -4.18
N ALA A 80 8.47 1.56 -3.88
CA ALA A 80 7.56 0.84 -4.78
C ALA A 80 6.28 1.63 -5.05
N GLN A 81 5.73 2.30 -4.03
CA GLN A 81 4.54 3.14 -4.16
C GLN A 81 4.83 4.43 -4.94
N VAL A 82 6.00 5.08 -4.72
CA VAL A 82 6.42 6.24 -5.52
C VAL A 82 6.56 5.86 -6.99
N VAL A 83 7.27 4.78 -7.30
CA VAL A 83 7.46 4.29 -8.68
C VAL A 83 6.12 3.95 -9.32
N LYS A 84 5.23 3.23 -8.61
CA LYS A 84 3.90 2.89 -9.11
C LYS A 84 3.06 4.13 -9.38
N GLY A 85 3.08 5.12 -8.48
CA GLY A 85 2.36 6.38 -8.64
C GLY A 85 2.87 7.17 -9.84
N ALA A 86 4.19 7.26 -9.99
CA ALA A 86 4.82 7.90 -11.14
C ALA A 86 4.45 7.21 -12.46
N ILE A 87 4.51 5.87 -12.52
CA ILE A 87 4.08 5.11 -13.71
C ILE A 87 2.61 5.41 -14.04
N TYR A 88 1.72 5.51 -13.05
CA TYR A 88 0.29 5.75 -13.30
C TYR A 88 0.00 7.19 -13.74
N PHE A 89 0.78 8.18 -13.30
CA PHE A 89 0.66 9.55 -13.82
C PHE A 89 1.25 9.71 -15.23
N ILE A 90 2.42 9.11 -15.49
CA ILE A 90 3.11 9.25 -16.79
C ILE A 90 2.45 8.36 -17.86
N PHE A 91 2.02 7.16 -17.47
CA PHE A 91 1.45 6.14 -18.36
C PHE A 91 0.11 5.59 -17.82
N PRO A 92 -0.96 6.39 -17.76
CA PRO A 92 -2.22 6.01 -17.11
C PRO A 92 -2.88 4.76 -17.71
N ARG A 93 -2.62 4.45 -18.98
CA ARG A 93 -3.07 3.21 -19.64
C ARG A 93 -2.58 1.96 -18.92
N VAL A 94 -1.40 2.00 -18.28
CA VAL A 94 -0.89 0.90 -17.46
C VAL A 94 -1.80 0.68 -16.25
N GLY A 95 -2.15 1.75 -15.53
CA GLY A 95 -3.06 1.69 -14.38
C GLY A 95 -4.46 1.23 -14.78
N LEU A 96 -4.97 1.73 -15.91
CA LEU A 96 -6.29 1.35 -16.42
C LEU A 96 -6.35 -0.16 -16.73
N LYS A 97 -5.33 -0.69 -17.41
CA LYS A 97 -5.19 -2.14 -17.69
C LYS A 97 -5.14 -2.97 -16.40
N MET A 98 -4.51 -2.46 -15.34
CA MET A 98 -4.47 -3.16 -14.04
C MET A 98 -5.82 -3.15 -13.34
N LEU A 99 -6.50 -1.99 -13.28
CA LEU A 99 -7.83 -1.89 -12.67
C LEU A 99 -8.85 -2.78 -13.39
N GLY A 100 -8.77 -2.89 -14.72
CA GLY A 100 -9.64 -3.77 -15.52
C GLY A 100 -9.47 -5.28 -15.28
N ARG A 101 -8.44 -5.70 -14.53
CA ARG A 101 -8.28 -7.10 -14.10
C ARG A 101 -9.19 -7.47 -12.93
N VAL A 102 -9.70 -6.47 -12.20
CA VAL A 102 -10.65 -6.68 -11.12
C VAL A 102 -12.02 -6.93 -11.74
N LYS A 103 -12.47 -8.19 -11.71
CA LYS A 103 -13.78 -8.64 -12.18
C LYS A 103 -14.58 -9.17 -10.99
N GLY A 104 -15.91 -9.21 -11.11
CA GLY A 104 -16.78 -9.65 -10.01
C GLY A 104 -16.38 -10.98 -9.37
N ASP A 105 -15.90 -11.93 -10.18
CA ASP A 105 -15.47 -13.25 -9.73
C ASP A 105 -14.07 -13.26 -9.06
N THR A 106 -13.20 -12.29 -9.36
CA THR A 106 -11.85 -12.22 -8.77
C THR A 106 -11.79 -11.49 -7.42
N THR A 107 -12.93 -11.01 -6.90
CA THR A 107 -12.97 -10.23 -5.66
C THR A 107 -12.51 -11.02 -4.43
N HIS A 108 -12.75 -12.32 -4.37
CA HIS A 108 -12.26 -13.18 -3.29
C HIS A 108 -10.72 -13.19 -3.19
N LEU A 109 -10.01 -12.89 -4.29
CA LEU A 109 -8.55 -12.83 -4.31
C LEU A 109 -7.99 -11.70 -3.45
N PHE A 110 -8.78 -10.65 -3.13
CA PHE A 110 -8.34 -9.58 -2.22
C PHE A 110 -8.05 -10.07 -0.80
N ARG A 111 -8.58 -11.24 -0.40
CA ARG A 111 -8.26 -11.84 0.91
C ARG A 111 -6.78 -12.16 1.07
N TRP A 112 -6.13 -12.62 0.01
CA TRP A 112 -4.71 -13.02 0.05
C TRP A 112 -3.78 -11.83 0.30
N PRO A 113 -3.84 -10.72 -0.48
CA PRO A 113 -3.15 -9.49 -0.12
C PRO A 113 -3.47 -9.04 1.30
N GLY A 114 -4.74 -9.11 1.73
CA GLY A 114 -5.13 -8.73 3.09
C GLY A 114 -4.37 -9.50 4.17
N LEU A 115 -4.31 -10.84 4.05
CA LEU A 115 -3.55 -11.70 4.97
C LEU A 115 -2.05 -11.40 4.94
N VAL A 116 -1.47 -11.18 3.76
CA VAL A 116 -0.06 -10.81 3.63
C VAL A 116 0.22 -9.50 4.35
N LEU A 117 -0.64 -8.48 4.21
CA LEU A 117 -0.50 -7.21 4.90
C LEU A 117 -0.60 -7.36 6.43
N LEU A 118 -1.49 -8.22 6.92
CA LEU A 118 -1.61 -8.51 8.35
C LEU A 118 -0.38 -9.23 8.91
N VAL A 119 0.17 -10.20 8.17
CA VAL A 119 1.42 -10.88 8.55
C VAL A 119 2.58 -9.89 8.57
N LEU A 120 2.71 -9.04 7.55
CA LEU A 120 3.73 -7.99 7.52
C LEU A 120 3.58 -7.03 8.70
N THR A 121 2.35 -6.64 9.03
CA THR A 121 2.06 -5.80 10.21
C THR A 121 2.53 -6.48 11.48
N ALA A 122 2.20 -7.76 11.68
CA ALA A 122 2.60 -8.50 12.89
C ALA A 122 4.13 -8.62 13.01
N VAL A 123 4.80 -8.97 11.90
CA VAL A 123 6.26 -9.16 11.86
C VAL A 123 7.01 -7.84 12.11
N LEU A 124 6.62 -6.78 11.40
CA LEU A 124 7.23 -5.45 11.56
C LEU A 124 6.90 -4.84 12.93
N GLY A 125 5.67 -5.00 13.41
CA GLY A 125 5.23 -4.52 14.72
C GLY A 125 5.95 -5.21 15.86
N TRP A 126 6.12 -6.54 15.78
CA TRP A 126 6.92 -7.30 16.74
C TRP A 126 8.37 -6.82 16.78
N ASN A 127 8.99 -6.63 15.61
CA ASN A 127 10.36 -6.12 15.53
C ASN A 127 10.51 -4.67 16.03
N LEU A 128 9.50 -3.82 15.82
CA LEU A 128 9.46 -2.47 16.37
C LEU A 128 9.35 -2.49 17.91
N PHE A 129 8.50 -3.36 18.45
CA PHE A 129 8.34 -3.52 19.90
C PHE A 129 9.64 -3.97 20.57
N LEU A 130 10.36 -4.94 19.99
CA LEU A 130 11.64 -5.43 20.54
C LEU A 130 12.78 -4.41 20.50
N ARG A 131 12.71 -3.41 19.61
CA ARG A 131 13.73 -2.36 19.46
C ARG A 131 13.39 -1.08 20.23
N GLY A 132 12.20 -1.00 20.82
CA GLY A 132 11.73 0.12 21.62
C GLY A 132 11.95 -0.07 23.11
#